data_AF-A0ABD3GEM1-F1
#
_entry.id   AF-A0ABD3GEM1-F1
#
_cell.length_a   1.000
_cell.length_b   1.000
_cell.length_c   1.000
_cell.angle_alpha   90.00
_cell.angle_beta   90.00
_cell.angle_gamma   90.00
#
_symmetry.space_group_name_H-M   'P 1'
#
loop_
_entity.id
_entity.type
_entity.pdbx_description
1 polymer ?
#
loop_
_entity_poly.entity_id
_entity_poly.type
_entity_poly.pdbx_seq_one_letter_code
_entity_poly.pdbx_strand_id
1 'polypeptide(L)'
;MGNVFRVYTYEDGNSSFLRAGPLTGIYATEGLFLTKLMHSQFIQENPLNAHMFFLPYSVAEMVDTLYVEDFIRYVSSNRSDHFFVSSNDWGPATAREHKQLNTNAIEVACNANSSEEFVLGRDASLTEIYLHSKPLEVGGPPASSRAILAFFAGQMHGHVRPILLKHWTDKDPQMKIFEHVPPLNRSGVLEYIIHEAQQVLPLPSWLRGQHREM
;
A
#
# COMPACT_ATOMS: atom_id res chain seq x y z
N MET A 1 -1.04 24.86 -13.90
CA MET A 1 -0.14 23.86 -13.28
C MET A 1 -1.03 22.88 -12.54
N GLY A 2 -0.93 21.57 -12.81
CA GLY A 2 -1.81 20.58 -12.20
C GLY A 2 -1.60 20.50 -10.68
N ASN A 3 -2.67 20.28 -9.93
CA ASN A 3 -2.61 20.01 -8.49
C ASN A 3 -1.91 18.66 -8.28
N VAL A 4 -0.60 18.67 -8.10
CA VAL A 4 0.17 17.47 -7.74
C VAL A 4 -0.10 17.20 -6.27
N PHE A 5 -0.50 15.98 -5.95
CA PHE A 5 -0.69 15.53 -4.58
C PHE A 5 0.61 15.68 -3.77
N ARG A 6 0.50 16.05 -2.49
CA ARG A 6 1.64 16.41 -1.64
C ARG A 6 1.52 15.75 -0.28
N VAL A 7 2.61 15.16 0.17
CA VAL A 7 2.72 14.45 1.43
C VAL A 7 3.82 15.10 2.26
N TYR A 8 3.48 15.58 3.44
CA TYR A 8 4.47 15.94 4.46
C TYR A 8 4.82 14.69 5.26
N THR A 9 6.08 14.49 5.57
CA THR A 9 6.54 13.40 6.44
C THR A 9 6.96 13.99 7.77
N TYR A 10 6.45 13.45 8.88
CA TYR A 10 6.90 13.92 10.19
C TYR A 10 8.42 13.77 10.35
N GLU A 11 9.02 14.78 10.97
CA GLU A 11 10.41 14.68 11.38
C GLU A 11 10.49 13.81 12.62
N ASP A 12 11.32 12.78 12.51
CA ASP A 12 11.68 11.95 13.64
C ASP A 12 12.99 12.49 14.22
N GLY A 13 13.03 12.61 15.56
CA GLY A 13 14.16 13.10 16.31
C GLY A 13 15.37 12.19 16.17
N ASN A 14 16.09 12.33 15.06
CA ASN A 14 17.43 11.79 14.79
C ASN A 14 17.55 10.28 14.48
N SER A 15 16.45 9.53 14.28
CA SER A 15 16.55 8.10 13.91
C SER A 15 16.32 7.88 12.40
N SER A 16 17.37 7.43 11.71
CA SER A 16 17.34 7.12 10.28
C SER A 16 16.58 5.82 9.95
N PHE A 17 16.32 4.99 10.96
CA PHE A 17 15.65 3.69 10.83
C PHE A 17 14.18 3.81 10.45
N LEU A 18 13.53 4.92 10.82
CA LEU A 18 12.09 5.09 10.67
C LEU A 18 11.65 5.44 9.22
N ARG A 19 12.60 5.71 8.31
CA ARG A 19 12.30 6.03 6.89
C ARG A 19 12.62 4.91 5.90
N ALA A 20 13.02 3.74 6.40
CA ALA A 20 13.31 2.57 5.60
C ALA A 20 12.68 1.33 6.26
N GLY A 21 12.49 0.27 5.49
CA GLY A 21 11.99 -1.00 6.00
C GLY A 21 12.54 -2.17 5.20
N PRO A 22 12.20 -3.42 5.58
CA PRO A 22 12.64 -4.61 4.87
C PRO A 22 12.22 -4.58 3.39
N LEU A 23 13.13 -4.96 2.49
CA LEU A 23 12.87 -5.02 1.05
C LEU A 23 12.70 -6.46 0.53
N THR A 24 12.56 -7.40 1.45
CA THR A 24 12.44 -8.85 1.23
C THR A 24 11.54 -9.47 2.29
N GLY A 25 11.03 -10.67 2.03
CA GLY A 25 10.11 -11.39 2.91
C GLY A 25 8.71 -10.79 2.91
N ILE A 26 7.97 -11.05 3.99
CA ILE A 26 6.55 -10.65 4.16
C ILE A 26 6.35 -9.15 4.41
N TYR A 27 7.40 -8.42 4.81
CA TYR A 27 7.37 -6.97 5.03
C TYR A 27 7.89 -6.17 3.84
N ALA A 28 8.19 -6.85 2.72
CA ALA A 28 8.82 -6.22 1.57
C ALA A 28 7.98 -5.08 0.97
N THR A 29 6.65 -5.22 0.99
CA THR A 29 5.74 -4.20 0.50
C THR A 29 5.87 -2.88 1.27
N GLU A 30 5.91 -2.93 2.60
CA GLU A 30 6.08 -1.75 3.45
C GLU A 30 7.39 -1.03 3.16
N GLY A 31 8.52 -1.76 3.16
CA GLY A 31 9.82 -1.15 2.88
C GLY A 31 9.91 -0.56 1.47
N LEU A 32 9.25 -1.18 0.49
CA LEU A 32 9.14 -0.63 -0.86
C LEU A 32 8.29 0.63 -0.92
N PHE A 33 7.17 0.67 -0.22
CA PHE A 33 6.33 1.86 -0.12
C PHE A 33 7.13 3.01 0.48
N LEU A 34 7.77 2.80 1.63
CA LEU A 34 8.62 3.78 2.31
C LEU A 34 9.69 4.32 1.35
N THR A 35 10.45 3.41 0.74
CA THR A 35 11.52 3.77 -0.19
C THR A 35 10.98 4.58 -1.37
N LYS A 36 9.82 4.22 -1.92
CA LYS A 36 9.24 4.91 -3.08
C LYS A 36 8.66 6.26 -2.71
N LEU A 37 7.96 6.38 -1.60
CA LEU A 37 7.40 7.63 -1.13
C LEU A 37 8.52 8.64 -0.87
N MET A 38 9.57 8.25 -0.13
CA MET A 38 10.69 9.13 0.22
C MET A 38 11.48 9.66 -0.99
N HIS A 39 11.52 8.92 -2.09
CA HIS A 39 12.19 9.34 -3.34
C HIS A 39 11.21 9.85 -4.42
N SER A 40 9.95 10.10 -4.04
CA SER A 40 8.93 10.56 -4.97
C SER A 40 8.83 12.09 -5.05
N GLN A 41 8.21 12.57 -6.12
CA GLN A 41 7.81 13.97 -6.27
C GLN A 41 6.67 14.39 -5.32
N PHE A 42 6.06 13.46 -4.60
CA PHE A 42 4.94 13.73 -3.70
C PHE A 42 5.41 14.33 -2.37
N ILE A 43 6.67 14.12 -1.99
CA ILE A 43 7.21 14.70 -0.75
C ILE A 43 7.14 16.23 -0.78
N GLN A 44 6.74 16.79 0.36
CA GLN A 44 6.64 18.21 0.62
C GLN A 44 7.28 18.52 1.96
N GLU A 45 8.22 19.46 1.97
CA GLU A 45 8.91 19.91 3.17
C GLU A 45 8.06 20.88 3.99
N ASN A 46 7.26 21.72 3.34
CA ASN A 46 6.40 22.68 4.04
C ASN A 46 5.02 22.06 4.34
N PRO A 47 4.69 21.78 5.62
CA PRO A 47 3.43 21.14 5.99
C PRO A 47 2.19 21.96 5.59
N LEU A 48 2.31 23.28 5.43
CA LEU A 48 1.20 24.15 4.98
C LEU A 48 0.79 23.89 3.52
N ASN A 49 1.67 23.28 2.74
CA ASN A 49 1.44 22.95 1.34
C ASN A 49 1.17 21.45 1.13
N ALA A 50 0.98 20.68 2.21
CA ALA A 50 0.72 19.26 2.16
C ALA A 50 -0.79 18.96 2.15
N HIS A 51 -1.15 17.87 1.48
CA HIS A 51 -2.52 17.35 1.48
C HIS A 51 -2.70 16.22 2.49
N MET A 52 -1.64 15.47 2.75
CA MET A 52 -1.61 14.39 3.76
C MET A 52 -0.29 14.39 4.53
N PHE A 53 -0.33 13.78 5.70
CA PHE A 53 0.75 13.74 6.69
C PHE A 53 1.13 12.29 6.96
N PHE A 54 2.30 11.88 6.48
CA PHE A 54 2.79 10.53 6.64
C PHE A 54 3.52 10.39 7.97
N LEU A 55 3.17 9.36 8.73
CA LEU A 55 3.90 8.87 9.91
C LEU A 55 4.99 7.93 9.40
N PRO A 56 6.26 8.36 9.31
CA PRO A 56 7.30 7.56 8.71
C PRO A 56 7.80 6.60 9.78
N TYR A 57 7.12 5.47 9.96
CA TYR A 57 7.66 4.37 10.73
C TYR A 57 7.38 3.04 10.03
N SER A 58 8.28 2.09 10.23
CA SER A 58 8.10 0.71 9.78
C SER A 58 7.55 -0.10 10.94
N VAL A 59 6.38 -0.70 10.76
CA VAL A 59 5.79 -1.63 11.73
C VAL A 59 6.71 -2.84 11.92
N ALA A 60 7.38 -3.28 10.86
CA ALA A 60 8.31 -4.41 10.91
C ALA A 60 9.56 -4.14 11.78
N GLU A 61 10.08 -2.91 11.74
CA GLU A 61 11.23 -2.47 12.54
C GLU A 61 10.81 -2.04 13.96
N MET A 62 9.52 -1.72 14.17
CA MET A 62 8.97 -1.35 15.46
C MET A 62 8.46 -2.55 16.24
N VAL A 63 9.40 -3.32 16.78
CA VAL A 63 9.14 -4.27 17.88
C VAL A 63 9.09 -3.54 19.24
N ASP A 64 9.47 -2.26 19.30
CA ASP A 64 9.55 -1.46 20.52
C ASP A 64 8.48 -0.34 20.55
N THR A 65 7.56 -0.43 21.51
CA THR A 65 6.38 0.46 21.64
C THR A 65 6.73 1.92 21.93
N LEU A 66 7.95 2.18 22.44
CA LEU A 66 8.42 3.51 22.81
C LEU A 66 8.40 4.51 21.64
N TYR A 67 8.60 4.05 20.39
CA TYR A 67 8.63 4.93 19.22
C TYR A 67 7.23 5.33 18.72
N VAL A 68 6.19 4.55 19.00
CA VAL A 68 4.82 4.88 18.55
C VAL A 68 4.29 6.10 19.31
N GLU A 69 4.62 6.23 20.59
CA GLU A 69 4.07 7.27 21.47
C GLU A 69 4.39 8.69 21.00
N ASP A 70 5.59 8.91 20.45
CA ASP A 70 5.98 10.21 19.92
C ASP A 70 5.18 10.57 18.66
N PHE A 71 4.87 9.59 17.80
CA PHE A 71 4.03 9.80 16.63
C PHE A 71 2.55 10.02 16.99
N ILE A 72 2.04 9.34 18.02
CA ILE A 72 0.66 9.52 18.50
C ILE A 72 0.37 10.96 18.90
N ARG A 73 1.38 11.70 19.41
CA ARG A 73 1.21 13.12 19.73
C ARG A 73 0.82 13.93 18.51
N TYR A 74 1.35 13.61 17.34
CA TYR A 74 0.97 14.30 16.10
C TYR A 74 -0.45 13.95 15.64
N VAL A 75 -0.89 12.71 15.88
CA VAL A 75 -2.20 12.17 15.49
C VAL A 75 -3.31 12.50 16.52
N SER A 76 -2.94 13.15 17.63
CA SER A 76 -3.89 13.59 18.66
C SER A 76 -4.85 14.68 18.19
N SER A 77 -4.56 15.34 17.06
CA SER A 77 -5.51 16.24 16.40
C SER A 77 -6.54 15.39 15.64
N ASN A 78 -7.84 15.69 15.76
CA ASN A 78 -8.94 14.96 15.08
C ASN A 78 -8.98 15.21 13.55
N ARG A 79 -7.83 15.19 12.88
CA ARG A 79 -7.70 15.41 11.45
C ARG A 79 -7.38 14.08 10.78
N SER A 80 -8.28 13.60 9.94
CA SER A 80 -8.09 12.36 9.16
C SER A 80 -7.20 12.55 7.92
N ASP A 81 -6.18 13.40 8.01
CA ASP A 81 -5.17 13.62 6.96
C ASP A 81 -3.83 12.96 7.29
N HIS A 82 -3.71 12.33 8.47
CA HIS A 82 -2.58 11.49 8.84
C HIS A 82 -2.73 10.07 8.27
N PHE A 83 -1.61 9.44 7.88
CA PHE A 83 -1.61 8.05 7.47
C PHE A 83 -0.30 7.33 7.82
N PHE A 84 -0.39 6.01 7.96
CA PHE A 84 0.75 5.11 8.14
C PHE A 84 0.58 3.86 7.26
N VAL A 85 1.67 3.12 7.06
CA VAL A 85 1.66 1.88 6.28
C VAL A 85 1.92 0.72 7.22
N SER A 86 1.21 -0.39 7.00
CA SER A 86 1.42 -1.61 7.74
C SER A 86 1.42 -2.83 6.82
N SER A 87 2.38 -3.72 7.04
CA SER A 87 2.38 -5.07 6.46
C SER A 87 2.26 -6.12 7.56
N ASN A 88 1.50 -7.19 7.27
CA ASN A 88 1.35 -8.36 8.14
C ASN A 88 0.72 -8.06 9.53
N ASP A 89 0.62 -9.08 10.39
CA ASP A 89 -0.16 -9.09 11.65
C ASP A 89 0.19 -8.02 12.69
N TRP A 90 1.32 -7.32 12.53
CA TRP A 90 1.76 -6.29 13.48
C TRP A 90 1.07 -4.94 13.27
N GLY A 91 0.57 -4.65 12.06
CA GLY A 91 -0.19 -3.43 11.77
C GLY A 91 -1.46 -3.30 12.59
N PRO A 92 -2.35 -4.31 12.52
CA PRO A 92 -3.52 -4.41 13.36
C PRO A 92 -3.20 -4.34 14.86
N ALA A 93 -2.08 -4.92 15.31
CA ALA A 93 -1.67 -4.86 16.71
C ALA A 93 -1.35 -3.42 17.16
N THR A 94 -0.57 -2.67 16.38
CA THR A 94 -0.28 -1.26 16.68
C THR A 94 -1.54 -0.39 16.66
N ALA A 95 -2.44 -0.60 15.70
CA ALA A 95 -3.71 0.12 15.63
C ALA A 95 -4.65 -0.22 16.81
N ARG A 96 -4.65 -1.47 17.30
CA ARG A 96 -5.40 -1.89 18.49
C ARG A 96 -4.88 -1.26 19.77
N GLU A 97 -3.55 -1.20 19.94
CA GLU A 97 -2.92 -0.68 21.15
C GLU A 97 -3.06 0.84 21.27
N HIS A 98 -3.19 1.54 20.14
CA HIS A 98 -3.23 3.00 20.10
C HIS A 98 -4.48 3.53 19.40
N LYS A 99 -5.55 3.76 20.18
CA LYS A 99 -6.85 4.23 19.68
C LYS A 99 -6.78 5.47 18.79
N GLN A 100 -5.84 6.39 19.05
CA GLN A 100 -5.65 7.59 18.24
C GLN A 100 -5.23 7.24 16.81
N LEU A 101 -4.37 6.25 16.59
CA LEU A 101 -4.01 5.81 15.25
C LEU A 101 -5.21 5.20 14.52
N ASN A 102 -5.98 4.36 15.20
CA ASN A 102 -7.17 3.76 14.61
C ASN A 102 -8.26 4.81 14.32
N THR A 103 -8.42 5.85 15.14
CA THR A 103 -9.52 6.81 14.96
C THR A 103 -9.18 8.01 14.08
N ASN A 104 -7.94 8.48 14.12
CA ASN A 104 -7.53 9.76 13.53
C ASN A 104 -6.52 9.60 12.38
N ALA A 105 -6.08 8.39 12.04
CA ALA A 105 -5.23 8.15 10.89
C ALA A 105 -5.87 7.15 9.90
N ILE A 106 -5.41 7.25 8.66
CA ILE A 106 -5.71 6.29 7.59
C ILE A 106 -4.64 5.20 7.62
N GLU A 107 -5.07 3.95 7.67
CA GLU A 107 -4.16 2.82 7.54
C GLU A 107 -4.02 2.42 6.06
N VAL A 108 -2.78 2.32 5.60
CA VAL A 108 -2.43 1.72 4.30
C VAL A 108 -1.98 0.28 4.57
N ALA A 109 -2.93 -0.65 4.54
CA ALA A 109 -2.74 -2.03 5.01
C ALA A 109 -2.45 -3.00 3.87
N CYS A 110 -1.46 -3.87 4.03
CA CYS A 110 -1.21 -4.97 3.08
C CYS A 110 -2.22 -6.12 3.21
N ASN A 111 -2.75 -6.32 4.42
CA ASN A 111 -3.87 -7.22 4.69
C ASN A 111 -5.14 -6.39 4.92
N ALA A 112 -5.86 -6.09 3.84
CA ALA A 112 -7.12 -5.32 3.90
C ALA A 112 -8.30 -6.21 4.36
N ASN A 113 -8.22 -6.75 5.58
CA ASN A 113 -9.25 -7.60 6.16
C ASN A 113 -10.29 -6.77 6.92
N SER A 114 -11.47 -6.56 6.31
CA SER A 114 -12.57 -5.82 6.94
C SER A 114 -13.21 -6.53 8.14
N SER A 115 -12.81 -7.77 8.45
CA SER A 115 -13.24 -8.48 9.66
C SER A 115 -12.35 -8.15 10.87
N GLU A 116 -11.29 -7.38 10.65
CA GLU A 116 -10.31 -6.91 11.64
C GLU A 116 -10.37 -5.37 11.71
N GLU A 117 -9.22 -4.70 11.79
CA GLU A 117 -9.10 -3.26 12.00
C GLU A 117 -9.29 -2.41 10.73
N PHE A 118 -9.34 -3.04 9.56
CA PHE A 118 -9.46 -2.34 8.28
C PHE A 118 -10.87 -1.76 8.07
N VAL A 119 -10.97 -0.44 7.97
CA VAL A 119 -12.23 0.29 7.80
C VAL A 119 -12.42 0.72 6.35
N LEU A 120 -13.38 0.08 5.68
CA LEU A 120 -13.79 0.43 4.32
C LEU A 120 -14.21 1.91 4.22
N GLY A 121 -13.67 2.61 3.21
CA GLY A 121 -13.95 4.03 2.96
C GLY A 121 -13.07 5.00 3.76
N ARG A 122 -12.31 4.51 4.75
CA ARG A 122 -11.25 5.25 5.44
C ARG A 122 -9.87 4.76 5.01
N ASP A 123 -9.64 3.45 5.11
CA ASP A 123 -8.35 2.81 4.91
C ASP A 123 -8.11 2.44 3.45
N ALA A 124 -6.85 2.27 3.08
CA ALA A 124 -6.41 1.94 1.73
C ALA A 124 -5.69 0.58 1.71
N SER A 125 -6.05 -0.28 0.75
CA SER A 125 -5.35 -1.54 0.54
C SER A 125 -4.03 -1.32 -0.19
N LEU A 126 -2.98 -1.98 0.27
CA LEU A 126 -1.70 -2.10 -0.39
C LEU A 126 -1.47 -3.57 -0.77
N THR A 127 -0.80 -3.84 -1.88
CA THR A 127 -0.62 -5.23 -2.34
C THR A 127 0.44 -5.96 -1.52
N GLU A 128 0.04 -6.99 -0.79
CA GLU A 128 0.99 -7.87 -0.11
C GLU A 128 1.80 -8.70 -1.12
N ILE A 129 3.13 -8.58 -1.06
CA ILE A 129 4.05 -9.34 -1.91
C ILE A 129 5.14 -9.99 -1.07
N TYR A 130 5.44 -11.26 -1.35
CA TYR A 130 6.59 -11.94 -0.78
C TYR A 130 7.79 -11.81 -1.73
N LEU A 131 8.83 -11.10 -1.30
CA LEU A 131 10.03 -10.92 -2.11
C LEU A 131 11.20 -11.75 -1.60
N HIS A 132 11.66 -12.73 -2.39
CA HIS A 132 12.84 -13.54 -2.08
C HIS A 132 14.16 -12.76 -2.18
N SER A 133 14.19 -11.70 -2.99
CA SER A 133 15.36 -10.87 -3.23
C SER A 133 14.94 -9.43 -3.47
N LYS A 134 15.79 -8.48 -3.08
CA LYS A 134 15.55 -7.05 -3.32
C LYS A 134 15.35 -6.81 -4.83
N PRO A 135 14.23 -6.21 -5.25
CA PRO A 135 13.98 -5.93 -6.66
C PRO A 135 14.98 -4.89 -7.18
N LEU A 136 15.46 -5.10 -8.40
CA LEU A 136 16.37 -4.17 -9.10
C LEU A 136 15.63 -2.89 -9.54
N GLU A 137 14.38 -3.04 -9.96
CA GLU A 137 13.48 -1.94 -10.31
C GLU A 137 12.08 -2.21 -9.78
N VAL A 138 11.41 -1.15 -9.35
CA VAL A 138 10.05 -1.19 -8.78
C VAL A 138 9.26 -0.04 -9.36
N GLY A 139 8.06 -0.33 -9.85
CA GLY A 139 7.29 0.61 -10.66
C GLY A 139 7.70 0.49 -12.12
N GLY A 140 6.83 -0.11 -12.92
CA GLY A 140 7.02 -0.25 -14.36
C GLY A 140 6.76 1.06 -15.12
N PRO A 141 6.43 0.97 -16.42
CA PRO A 141 6.15 2.14 -17.25
C PRO A 141 5.08 3.07 -16.63
N PRO A 142 5.09 4.38 -16.98
CA PRO A 142 4.05 5.31 -16.55
C PRO A 142 2.66 4.82 -16.97
N ALA A 143 1.62 5.20 -16.23
CA ALA A 143 0.25 4.70 -16.43
C ALA A 143 -0.24 4.83 -17.88
N SER A 144 0.18 5.88 -18.60
CA SER A 144 -0.17 6.13 -20.01
C SER A 144 0.45 5.15 -21.00
N SER A 145 1.54 4.45 -20.65
CA SER A 145 2.20 3.46 -21.51
C SER A 145 2.03 2.03 -21.01
N ARG A 146 1.22 1.80 -19.98
CA ARG A 146 0.86 0.46 -19.52
C ARG A 146 -0.17 -0.15 -20.47
N ALA A 147 0.18 -1.28 -21.09
CA ALA A 147 -0.74 -2.06 -21.92
C ALA A 147 -1.66 -2.98 -21.09
N ILE A 148 -1.19 -3.38 -19.90
CA ILE A 148 -1.87 -4.26 -18.95
C ILE A 148 -2.40 -3.43 -17.79
N LEU A 149 -3.70 -3.56 -17.53
CA LEU A 149 -4.40 -2.91 -16.43
C LEU A 149 -4.20 -3.65 -15.10
N ALA A 150 -4.31 -4.98 -15.14
CA ALA A 150 -4.21 -5.82 -13.95
C ALA A 150 -3.53 -7.14 -14.27
N PHE A 151 -2.77 -7.65 -13.31
CA PHE A 151 -2.20 -8.98 -13.34
C PHE A 151 -2.49 -9.69 -12.02
N PHE A 152 -2.86 -10.96 -12.08
CA PHE A 152 -3.07 -11.80 -10.90
C PHE A 152 -2.71 -13.25 -11.24
N ALA A 153 -1.85 -13.86 -10.43
CA ALA A 153 -1.52 -15.28 -10.50
C ALA A 153 -1.09 -15.79 -9.12
N GLY A 154 -1.06 -17.10 -8.89
CA GLY A 154 -0.71 -17.66 -7.56
C GLY A 154 -1.36 -19.02 -7.27
N GLN A 155 -1.41 -19.45 -6.03
CA GLN A 155 -2.06 -20.72 -5.64
C GLN A 155 -3.55 -20.51 -5.28
N MET A 156 -4.39 -21.53 -5.46
CA MET A 156 -5.83 -21.51 -5.18
C MET A 156 -6.18 -21.46 -3.67
N HIS A 157 -5.80 -20.36 -3.01
CA HIS A 157 -6.05 -20.10 -1.61
C HIS A 157 -7.19 -19.09 -1.39
N GLY A 158 -8.01 -19.34 -0.37
CA GLY A 158 -9.11 -18.47 0.07
C GLY A 158 -10.40 -18.61 -0.73
N HIS A 159 -11.50 -18.15 -0.13
CA HIS A 159 -12.86 -18.28 -0.68
C HIS A 159 -13.14 -17.33 -1.87
N VAL A 160 -12.42 -16.21 -1.93
CA VAL A 160 -12.63 -15.16 -2.95
C VAL A 160 -12.01 -15.54 -4.30
N ARG A 161 -10.90 -16.28 -4.29
CA ARG A 161 -10.12 -16.56 -5.49
C ARG A 161 -10.88 -17.34 -6.59
N PRO A 162 -11.64 -18.41 -6.29
CA PRO A 162 -12.48 -19.07 -7.28
C PRO A 162 -13.51 -18.14 -7.94
N ILE A 163 -14.03 -17.18 -7.17
CA ILE A 163 -15.01 -16.19 -7.64
C ILE A 163 -14.33 -15.23 -8.62
N LEU A 164 -13.14 -14.71 -8.28
CA LEU A 164 -12.36 -13.82 -9.15
C LEU A 164 -12.02 -14.47 -10.50
N LEU A 165 -11.52 -15.71 -10.49
CA LEU A 165 -11.19 -16.44 -11.72
C LEU A 165 -12.42 -16.64 -12.59
N LYS A 166 -13.54 -17.07 -11.99
CA LYS A 166 -14.81 -17.24 -12.73
C LYS A 166 -15.26 -15.94 -13.40
N HIS A 167 -15.04 -14.80 -12.74
CA HIS A 167 -15.51 -13.51 -13.24
C HIS A 167 -14.58 -12.83 -14.23
N TRP A 168 -13.26 -12.98 -14.13
CA TRP A 168 -12.30 -12.15 -14.89
C TRP A 168 -11.35 -12.92 -15.79
N THR A 169 -11.20 -14.24 -15.64
CA THR A 169 -10.35 -15.03 -16.54
C THR A 169 -10.86 -14.92 -17.98
N ASP A 170 -9.95 -14.52 -18.87
CA ASP A 170 -10.19 -14.35 -20.30
C ASP A 170 -11.37 -13.43 -20.67
N LYS A 171 -11.74 -12.49 -19.78
CA LYS A 171 -12.83 -11.54 -20.03
C LYS A 171 -12.37 -10.18 -20.55
N ASP A 172 -11.17 -9.75 -20.19
CA ASP A 172 -10.59 -8.47 -20.61
C ASP A 172 -9.14 -8.69 -21.08
N PRO A 173 -8.79 -8.31 -22.32
CA PRO A 173 -7.44 -8.51 -22.84
C PRO A 173 -6.36 -7.75 -22.07
N GLN A 174 -6.72 -6.66 -21.37
CA GLN A 174 -5.84 -5.85 -20.52
C GLN A 174 -5.74 -6.41 -19.10
N MET A 175 -6.53 -7.43 -18.72
CA MET A 175 -6.43 -8.12 -17.44
C MET A 175 -5.81 -9.51 -17.63
N LYS A 176 -4.62 -9.72 -17.07
CA LYS A 176 -3.88 -10.98 -17.14
C LYS A 176 -4.09 -11.77 -15.85
N ILE A 177 -5.17 -12.55 -15.82
CA ILE A 177 -5.58 -13.33 -14.65
C ILE A 177 -5.31 -14.81 -14.92
N PHE A 178 -4.46 -15.42 -14.11
CA PHE A 178 -4.06 -16.82 -14.23
C PHE A 178 -4.38 -17.59 -12.96
N GLU A 179 -4.80 -18.85 -13.13
CA GLU A 179 -5.03 -19.74 -11.99
C GLU A 179 -3.74 -20.01 -11.22
N HIS A 180 -2.64 -20.25 -11.95
CA HIS A 180 -1.29 -20.51 -11.46
C HIS A 180 -0.29 -19.51 -12.06
N VAL A 181 0.85 -19.29 -11.39
CA VAL A 181 1.94 -18.51 -11.97
C VAL A 181 2.44 -19.25 -13.23
N PRO A 182 2.39 -18.63 -14.42
CA PRO A 182 2.89 -19.27 -15.63
C PRO A 182 4.39 -19.57 -15.49
N PRO A 183 4.95 -20.55 -16.22
CA PRO A 183 6.39 -20.79 -16.21
C PRO A 183 7.12 -19.56 -16.79
N LEU A 184 7.69 -18.75 -15.91
CA LEU A 184 8.38 -17.51 -16.28
C LEU A 184 9.85 -17.79 -16.59
N ASN A 185 10.36 -17.28 -17.72
CA ASN A 185 11.80 -17.09 -17.93
C ASN A 185 12.26 -15.83 -17.15
N ARG A 186 13.57 -15.51 -17.13
CA ARG A 186 14.09 -14.35 -16.38
C ARG A 186 13.37 -13.03 -16.72
N SER A 187 12.98 -12.82 -17.98
CA SER A 187 12.21 -11.65 -18.41
C SER A 187 10.77 -11.68 -17.89
N GLY A 188 10.13 -12.85 -17.91
CA GLY A 188 8.80 -13.05 -17.35
C GLY A 188 8.75 -12.84 -15.83
N VAL A 189 9.81 -13.20 -15.09
CA VAL A 189 9.92 -12.94 -13.65
C VAL A 189 9.96 -11.44 -13.36
N LEU A 190 10.69 -10.69 -14.19
CA LEU A 190 10.75 -9.23 -14.08
C LEU A 190 9.40 -8.59 -14.44
N GLU A 191 8.73 -9.05 -15.49
CA GLU A 191 7.37 -8.61 -15.85
C GLU A 191 6.36 -8.94 -14.75
N TYR A 192 6.42 -10.12 -14.13
CA TYR A 192 5.59 -10.51 -13.00
C TYR A 192 5.77 -9.57 -11.81
N ILE A 193 7.00 -9.31 -11.39
CA ILE A 193 7.32 -8.39 -10.28
C ILE A 193 6.85 -6.96 -10.62
N ILE A 194 7.05 -6.53 -11.87
CA ILE A 194 6.61 -5.22 -12.33
C ILE A 194 5.07 -5.12 -12.31
N HIS A 195 4.36 -6.16 -12.72
CA HIS A 195 2.90 -6.18 -12.79
C HIS A 195 2.21 -6.37 -11.44
N GLU A 196 2.78 -7.14 -10.51
CA GLU A 196 2.26 -7.19 -9.13
C GLU A 196 2.39 -5.83 -8.43
N ALA A 197 3.49 -5.10 -8.68
CA ALA A 197 3.67 -3.72 -8.20
C ALA A 197 2.74 -2.69 -8.88
N GLN A 198 1.88 -3.10 -9.83
CA GLN A 198 0.97 -2.21 -10.57
C GLN A 198 -0.48 -2.23 -10.06
N GLN A 199 -0.82 -3.00 -9.01
CA GLN A 199 -2.19 -3.17 -8.54
C GLN A 199 -2.86 -1.96 -7.85
N VAL A 200 -2.33 -0.74 -7.98
CA VAL A 200 -3.11 0.47 -7.63
C VAL A 200 -4.15 0.69 -8.73
N LEU A 201 -5.30 0.04 -8.59
CA LEU A 201 -6.43 0.16 -9.50
C LEU A 201 -7.04 1.56 -9.38
N PRO A 202 -7.11 2.36 -10.46
CA PRO A 202 -8.10 3.43 -10.50
C PRO A 202 -9.50 2.78 -10.48
N LEU A 203 -10.41 3.29 -9.65
CA LEU A 203 -11.80 2.83 -9.62
C LEU A 203 -12.37 2.80 -11.06
N PRO A 204 -12.91 1.66 -11.52
CA PRO A 204 -13.57 1.56 -12.81
C PRO A 204 -14.66 2.63 -12.95
N SER A 205 -14.89 3.12 -14.17
CA SER A 205 -15.88 4.17 -14.45
C SER A 205 -17.30 3.82 -14.00
N TRP A 206 -17.65 2.53 -13.95
CA TRP A 206 -18.95 2.05 -13.48
C TRP A 206 -19.10 2.04 -11.95
N LEU A 207 -18.01 2.12 -11.18
CA LEU A 207 -18.05 2.32 -9.72
C LEU A 207 -18.13 3.80 -9.32
N ARG A 208 -17.78 4.73 -10.23
CA ARG A 208 -17.84 6.18 -9.97
C ARG A 208 -19.27 6.76 -9.93
N GLY A 209 -20.29 5.96 -10.27
CA GLY A 209 -21.67 6.41 -10.43
C GLY A 209 -22.67 6.00 -9.33
N GLN A 210 -22.28 5.19 -8.34
CA GLN A 210 -23.24 4.63 -7.36
C GLN A 210 -23.38 5.41 -6.04
N HIS A 211 -22.73 6.57 -5.88
CA HIS A 211 -22.90 7.45 -4.71
C HIS A 211 -23.61 8.77 -5.06
N ARG A 212 -24.75 8.68 -5.73
CA ARG A 212 -25.79 9.70 -5.71
C ARG A 212 -27.14 9.00 -5.57
N GLU A 213 -27.54 8.81 -4.32
CA GLU A 213 -28.90 8.63 -3.78
C GLU A 213 -28.84 7.74 -2.53
N MET A 214 -28.65 8.41 -1.38
CA MET A 214 -29.40 8.24 -0.13
C MET A 214 -28.97 9.33 0.84
#